data_AF-X1B665-F1
#
_entry.id   AF-X1B665-F1
#
_cell.length_a   1.000
_cell.length_b   1.000
_cell.length_c   1.000
_cell.angle_alpha   90.00
_cell.angle_beta   90.00
_cell.angle_gamma   90.00
#
_symmetry.space_group_name_H-M   'P 1'
#
loop_
_entity.id
_entity.type
_entity.pdbx_description
1 polymer ?
#
loop_
_entity_poly.entity_id
_entity_poly.type
_entity_poly.pdbx_seq_one_letter_code
_entity_poly.pdbx_strand_id
1 'polypeptide(L)'
;MIPLMESFARGIVALFIFAMLIAIDPLLALAAIVVLGGAYVFIYKLVQKKLYDIGQRRFKTNTERFKAVNEAFGGIKQLKLLGCEEVFIKGYSKPSLEFARHHATSQIISHIPRYIMEIIAFGGIIVVVLYLLATRRGFQEFLPLIGLYVFA
;
A
#
# COMPACT_ATOMS: atom_id res chain seq x y z
N MET A 1 16.89 -8.24 6.97
CA MET A 1 17.11 -7.78 8.36
C MET A 1 16.65 -6.34 8.58
N ILE A 2 16.98 -5.39 7.70
CA ILE A 2 16.52 -3.99 7.74
C ILE A 2 14.99 -3.82 7.93
N PRO A 3 14.10 -4.50 7.18
CA PRO A 3 12.65 -4.29 7.33
C PRO A 3 12.09 -4.81 8.66
N LEU A 4 12.73 -5.80 9.28
CA LEU A 4 12.31 -6.34 10.58
C LEU A 4 12.65 -5.35 11.69
N MET A 5 13.85 -4.78 11.63
CA MET A 5 14.32 -3.77 12.59
C MET A 5 13.49 -2.49 12.50
N GLU A 6 13.15 -2.07 11.27
CA GLU A 6 12.31 -0.90 11.03
C GLU A 6 10.88 -1.10 11.56
N SER A 7 10.29 -2.28 11.36
CA SER A 7 8.97 -2.61 11.91
C SER A 7 8.96 -2.61 13.43
N PHE A 8 10.03 -3.12 14.05
CA PHE A 8 10.17 -3.14 15.51
C PHE A 8 10.32 -1.73 16.08
N ALA A 9 11.18 -0.90 15.47
CA ALA A 9 11.37 0.49 15.87
C ALA A 9 10.07 1.29 15.76
N ARG A 10 9.37 1.20 14.62
CA ARG A 10 8.06 1.86 14.42
C ARG A 10 7.02 1.36 15.42
N GLY A 11 7.03 0.07 15.76
CA GLY A 11 6.14 -0.52 16.76
C GLY A 11 6.35 0.06 18.15
N ILE A 12 7.61 0.23 18.58
CA ILE A 12 7.95 0.87 19.85
C ILE A 12 7.47 2.32 19.86
N VAL A 13 7.80 3.10 18.83
CA VAL A 13 7.38 4.51 18.73
C VAL A 13 5.86 4.64 18.81
N ALA A 14 5.12 3.82 18.05
CA ALA A 14 3.67 3.83 18.09
C ALA A 14 3.13 3.52 19.50
N LEU A 15 3.71 2.54 20.20
CA LEU A 15 3.31 2.17 21.56
C LEU A 15 3.49 3.32 22.55
N PHE A 16 4.62 4.04 22.48
CA PHE A 16 4.85 5.21 23.32
C PHE A 16 3.90 6.37 22.99
N ILE A 17 3.62 6.63 21.70
CA ILE A 17 2.63 7.64 21.29
C ILE A 17 1.23 7.28 21.84
N PHE A 18 0.80 6.02 21.73
CA PHE A 18 -0.48 5.59 22.28
C PHE A 18 -0.54 5.72 23.80
N ALA A 19 0.51 5.29 24.51
CA ALA A 19 0.58 5.41 25.96
C ALA A 19 0.49 6.88 26.41
N MET A 20 1.20 7.78 25.71
CA MET A 20 1.15 9.22 25.98
C MET A 20 -0.24 9.80 25.70
N LEU A 21 -0.88 9.41 24.60
CA LEU A 21 -2.21 9.93 24.23
C LEU A 21 -3.27 9.53 25.26
N ILE A 22 -3.24 8.29 25.74
CA ILE A 22 -4.13 7.78 26.79
C ILE A 22 -3.88 8.51 28.11
N ALA A 23 -2.62 8.82 28.45
CA ALA A 23 -2.28 9.55 29.66
C ALA A 23 -2.78 11.00 29.67
N ILE A 24 -2.89 11.65 28.50
CA ILE A 24 -3.36 13.04 28.37
C ILE A 24 -4.90 13.10 28.34
N ASP A 25 -5.53 12.35 27.43
CA ASP A 25 -6.98 12.34 27.27
C ASP A 25 -7.45 10.95 26.76
N PRO A 26 -7.96 10.09 27.66
CA PRO A 26 -8.45 8.76 27.30
C PRO A 26 -9.59 8.78 26.26
N LEU A 27 -10.44 9.81 26.27
CA LEU A 27 -11.59 9.88 25.38
C LEU A 27 -11.15 10.27 23.97
N LEU A 28 -10.25 11.25 23.85
CA LEU A 28 -9.64 11.63 22.58
C LEU A 28 -8.84 10.48 21.98
N ALA A 29 -8.08 9.75 22.80
CA ALA A 29 -7.33 8.58 22.37
C ALA A 29 -8.24 7.47 21.81
N LEU A 30 -9.34 7.16 22.52
CA LEU A 30 -10.31 6.16 22.06
C LEU A 30 -10.97 6.57 20.74
N ALA A 31 -11.37 7.84 20.62
CA ALA A 31 -11.97 8.37 19.39
C ALA A 31 -11.00 8.27 18.20
N ALA A 32 -9.73 8.63 18.40
CA ALA A 32 -8.70 8.52 17.37
C ALA A 32 -8.48 7.06 16.92
N ILE A 33 -8.42 6.11 17.88
CA ILE A 33 -8.27 4.68 17.58
C ILE A 33 -9.46 4.17 16.77
N VAL A 34 -10.69 4.51 17.16
CA VAL A 34 -11.90 4.04 16.47
C VAL A 34 -11.99 4.62 15.06
N VAL A 35 -11.75 5.92 14.90
CA VAL A 35 -11.87 6.60 13.60
C VAL A 35 -10.75 6.17 12.65
N LEU A 36 -9.48 6.30 13.08
CA LEU A 36 -8.34 5.99 12.22
C LEU A 36 -8.17 4.48 12.04
N GLY A 37 -8.31 3.71 13.11
CA GLY A 37 -8.23 2.25 13.07
C GLY A 37 -9.39 1.65 12.27
N GLY A 38 -10.61 2.14 12.48
CA GLY A 38 -11.79 1.71 11.71
C GLY A 38 -11.65 2.02 10.21
N ALA A 39 -11.24 3.24 9.86
CA ALA A 39 -10.95 3.62 8.48
C ALA A 39 -9.86 2.72 7.88
N TYR A 40 -8.76 2.49 8.60
CA TYR A 40 -7.66 1.63 8.14
C TYR A 40 -8.14 0.21 7.84
N VAL A 41 -8.85 -0.43 8.78
CA VAL A 41 -9.36 -1.79 8.61
C VAL A 41 -10.32 -1.88 7.41
N PHE A 42 -11.21 -0.89 7.26
CA PHE A 42 -12.16 -0.83 6.16
C PHE A 42 -11.44 -0.74 4.79
N ILE A 43 -10.52 0.22 4.65
CA ILE A 43 -9.75 0.43 3.42
C ILE A 43 -8.91 -0.81 3.11
N TYR A 44 -8.23 -1.37 4.12
CA TYR A 44 -7.38 -2.54 3.95
C TYR A 44 -8.17 -3.74 3.42
N LYS A 45 -9.36 -4.03 3.97
CA LYS A 45 -10.22 -5.12 3.49
C LYS A 45 -10.63 -4.95 2.03
N LEU A 46 -10.97 -3.72 1.62
CA LEU A 46 -11.36 -3.43 0.23
C LEU A 46 -10.20 -3.63 -0.74
N VAL A 47 -9.01 -3.12 -0.40
CA VAL A 47 -7.84 -3.17 -1.28
C VAL A 47 -7.22 -4.56 -1.33
N GLN A 48 -7.18 -5.28 -0.21
CA GLN A 48 -6.57 -6.61 -0.13
C GLN A 48 -7.29 -7.63 -1.02
N LYS A 49 -8.63 -7.58 -1.09
CA LYS A 49 -9.40 -8.43 -2.00
C LYS A 49 -8.98 -8.23 -3.46
N LYS A 50 -8.86 -6.96 -3.89
CA LYS A 50 -8.43 -6.62 -5.26
C LYS A 50 -6.99 -7.03 -5.54
N LEU A 51 -6.09 -6.84 -4.57
CA LEU A 51 -4.69 -7.29 -4.68
C LEU A 51 -4.58 -8.81 -4.78
N TYR A 52 -5.39 -9.56 -4.03
CA TYR A 52 -5.42 -11.02 -4.09
C TYR A 52 -5.83 -11.52 -5.49
N ASP A 53 -6.90 -10.96 -6.05
CA ASP A 53 -7.37 -11.32 -7.40
C ASP A 53 -6.33 -11.01 -8.49
N ILE A 54 -5.67 -9.84 -8.38
CA ILE A 54 -4.57 -9.46 -9.29
C ILE A 54 -3.38 -10.40 -9.12
N GLY A 55 -3.04 -10.77 -7.88
CA GLY A 55 -1.98 -11.72 -7.56
C GLY A 55 -2.20 -13.08 -8.22
N GLN A 56 -3.42 -13.61 -8.17
CA GLN A 56 -3.78 -14.87 -8.83
C GLN A 56 -3.62 -14.80 -10.35
N ARG A 57 -4.09 -13.70 -10.98
CA ARG A 57 -3.91 -13.50 -12.44
C ARG A 57 -2.44 -13.35 -12.83
N ARG A 58 -1.64 -12.65 -12.01
CA ARG A 58 -0.19 -12.51 -12.19
C ARG A 58 0.51 -13.86 -12.07
N PHE A 59 0.10 -14.71 -11.13
CA PHE A 59 0.67 -16.03 -10.96
C PHE A 59 0.42 -16.89 -12.21
N LYS A 60 -0.83 -16.98 -12.67
CA LYS A 60 -1.20 -17.75 -13.86
C LYS A 60 -0.45 -17.29 -15.12
N THR A 61 -0.45 -15.99 -15.42
CA THR A 61 0.24 -15.44 -16.60
C THR A 61 1.75 -15.64 -16.52
N ASN A 62 2.34 -15.58 -15.32
CA ASN A 62 3.75 -15.86 -15.13
C ASN A 62 4.07 -17.35 -15.37
N THR A 63 3.23 -18.27 -14.92
CA THR A 63 3.39 -19.71 -15.21
C THR A 63 3.37 -20.00 -16.70
N GLU A 64 2.43 -19.39 -17.45
CA GLU A 64 2.35 -19.54 -18.91
C GLU A 64 3.61 -19.02 -19.61
N ARG A 65 4.15 -17.86 -19.18
CA ARG A 65 5.42 -17.32 -19.69
C ARG A 65 6.58 -18.28 -19.43
N PHE A 66 6.71 -18.79 -18.20
CA PHE A 66 7.78 -19.72 -17.85
C PHE A 66 7.70 -21.02 -18.64
N LYS A 67 6.49 -21.54 -18.87
CA LYS A 67 6.26 -22.72 -19.69
C LYS A 67 6.68 -22.49 -21.14
N ALA A 68 6.26 -21.38 -21.75
CA ALA A 68 6.61 -21.03 -23.12
C ALA A 68 8.13 -20.89 -23.31
N VAL A 69 8.82 -20.28 -22.34
CA VAL A 69 10.29 -20.17 -22.34
C VAL A 69 10.92 -21.55 -22.21
N ASN A 70 10.50 -22.37 -21.26
CA ASN A 70 11.08 -23.71 -21.07
C ASN A 70 10.91 -24.61 -22.30
N GLU A 71 9.76 -24.58 -22.96
CA GLU A 71 9.51 -25.33 -24.20
C GLU A 71 10.40 -24.81 -25.36
N ALA A 72 10.50 -23.49 -25.52
CA ALA A 72 11.33 -22.88 -26.55
C ALA A 72 12.83 -23.20 -26.37
N PHE A 73 13.33 -23.13 -25.14
CA PHE A 73 14.73 -23.43 -24.82
C PHE A 73 15.04 -24.94 -24.88
N GLY A 74 14.09 -25.80 -24.50
CA GLY A 74 14.22 -27.26 -24.63
C GLY A 74 14.34 -27.74 -26.08
N GLY A 75 13.68 -27.04 -27.01
CA GLY A 75 13.69 -27.36 -28.45
C GLY A 75 14.52 -26.41 -29.32
N ILE A 76 15.43 -25.58 -28.75
CA ILE A 76 15.97 -24.41 -29.46
C ILE A 76 16.72 -24.74 -30.76
N LYS A 77 17.39 -25.90 -30.85
CA LYS A 77 18.02 -26.36 -32.11
C LYS A 77 17.00 -26.66 -33.19
N GLN A 78 15.93 -27.37 -32.85
CA GLN A 78 14.85 -27.73 -33.78
C GLN A 78 14.11 -26.46 -34.24
N LEU A 79 13.86 -25.56 -33.29
CA LEU A 79 13.20 -24.28 -33.52
C LEU A 79 13.97 -23.41 -34.51
N LYS A 80 15.31 -23.35 -34.40
CA LYS A 80 16.20 -22.71 -35.38
C LYS A 80 16.26 -23.43 -36.74
N LEU A 81 16.24 -24.76 -36.73
CA LEU A 81 16.24 -25.57 -37.97
C LEU A 81 14.93 -25.41 -38.77
N LEU A 82 13.81 -25.23 -38.08
CA LEU A 82 12.47 -25.11 -38.67
C LEU A 82 12.07 -23.66 -39.01
N GLY A 83 12.88 -22.65 -38.64
CA GLY A 83 12.57 -21.23 -38.87
C GLY A 83 11.28 -20.75 -38.17
N CYS A 84 10.90 -21.39 -37.06
CA CYS A 84 9.63 -21.16 -36.37
C CYS A 84 9.73 -20.20 -35.17
N GLU A 85 10.80 -19.40 -35.08
CA GLU A 85 11.08 -18.48 -33.96
C GLU A 85 9.93 -17.52 -33.65
N GLU A 86 9.29 -16.98 -34.69
CA GLU A 86 8.21 -16.01 -34.52
C GLU A 86 7.01 -16.56 -33.75
N VAL A 87 6.71 -17.86 -33.90
CA VAL A 87 5.57 -18.50 -33.24
C VAL A 87 5.79 -18.51 -31.73
N PHE A 88 7.00 -18.87 -31.29
CA PHE A 88 7.37 -18.88 -29.88
C PHE A 88 7.53 -17.47 -29.29
N ILE A 89 8.08 -16.52 -30.07
CA ILE A 89 8.16 -15.11 -29.66
C ILE A 89 6.76 -14.54 -29.45
N LYS A 90 5.80 -14.81 -30.35
CA LYS A 90 4.40 -14.38 -30.19
C LYS A 90 3.73 -15.05 -28.99
N GLY A 91 4.02 -16.34 -28.76
CA GLY A 91 3.56 -17.10 -27.60
C GLY A 91 4.04 -16.54 -26.25
N TYR A 92 5.25 -15.97 -26.19
CA TYR A 92 5.78 -15.32 -25.00
C TYR A 92 5.34 -13.85 -24.85
N SER A 93 5.28 -13.10 -25.97
CA SER A 93 5.06 -11.64 -25.95
C SER A 93 3.69 -11.25 -25.40
N LYS A 94 2.62 -11.98 -25.76
CA LYS A 94 1.27 -11.67 -25.29
C LYS A 94 1.11 -11.87 -23.77
N PRO A 95 1.48 -13.03 -23.18
CA PRO A 95 1.49 -13.21 -21.72
C PRO A 95 2.45 -12.26 -20.99
N SER A 96 3.59 -11.90 -21.61
CA SER A 96 4.55 -10.94 -21.05
C SER A 96 3.94 -9.54 -20.89
N LEU A 97 3.20 -9.07 -21.91
CA LEU A 97 2.51 -7.79 -21.84
C LEU A 97 1.40 -7.79 -20.79
N GLU A 98 0.62 -8.86 -20.70
CA GLU A 98 -0.44 -9.00 -19.68
C GLU A 98 0.15 -9.01 -18.26
N PHE A 99 1.24 -9.75 -18.04
CA PHE A 99 1.97 -9.73 -16.77
C PHE A 99 2.45 -8.31 -16.43
N ALA A 100 3.07 -7.59 -17.38
CA ALA A 100 3.59 -6.25 -17.15
C ALA A 100 2.46 -5.27 -16.75
N ARG A 101 1.31 -5.33 -17.42
CA ARG A 101 0.13 -4.52 -17.07
C ARG A 101 -0.40 -4.84 -15.68
N HIS A 102 -0.54 -6.13 -15.34
CA HIS A 102 -0.99 -6.53 -14.01
C HIS A 102 0.04 -6.19 -12.92
N HIS A 103 1.34 -6.26 -13.22
CA HIS A 103 2.41 -5.85 -12.32
C HIS A 103 2.32 -4.36 -11.99
N ALA A 104 2.26 -3.50 -13.02
CA ALA A 104 2.15 -2.05 -12.84
C ALA A 104 0.87 -1.68 -12.05
N THR A 105 -0.26 -2.28 -12.41
CA THR A 105 -1.54 -2.06 -11.72
C THR A 105 -1.46 -2.46 -10.25
N SER A 106 -0.84 -3.60 -9.94
CA SER A 106 -0.65 -4.08 -8.58
C SER A 106 0.22 -3.13 -7.74
N GLN A 107 1.28 -2.57 -8.32
CA GLN A 107 2.14 -1.60 -7.64
C GLN A 107 1.36 -0.33 -7.27
N ILE A 108 0.59 0.23 -8.22
CA ILE A 108 -0.21 1.43 -7.95
C ILE A 108 -1.26 1.14 -6.85
N ILE A 109 -1.99 0.03 -6.97
CA ILE A 109 -3.04 -0.31 -6.00
C ILE A 109 -2.48 -0.55 -4.60
N SER A 110 -1.25 -1.07 -4.47
CA SER A 110 -0.63 -1.27 -3.16
C SER A 110 -0.34 0.03 -2.39
N HIS A 111 -0.24 1.17 -3.09
CA HIS A 111 -0.04 2.47 -2.45
C HIS A 111 -1.34 3.19 -2.07
N ILE A 112 -2.48 2.81 -2.67
CA ILE A 112 -3.79 3.45 -2.42
C ILE A 112 -4.17 3.49 -0.93
N PRO A 113 -4.05 2.42 -0.13
CA PRO A 113 -4.43 2.45 1.28
C PRO A 113 -3.72 3.54 2.06
N ARG A 114 -2.42 3.71 1.79
CA ARG A 114 -1.58 4.70 2.46
C ARG A 114 -2.03 6.12 2.10
N TYR A 115 -2.24 6.42 0.81
CA TYR A 115 -2.66 7.75 0.39
C TYR A 115 -4.04 8.14 0.93
N ILE A 116 -4.99 7.20 0.99
CA ILE A 116 -6.30 7.47 1.61
C ILE A 116 -6.13 7.79 3.10
N MET A 117 -5.28 7.04 3.81
CA MET A 117 -4.98 7.31 5.22
C MET A 117 -4.33 8.67 5.44
N GLU A 118 -3.40 9.07 4.57
CA GLU A 118 -2.80 10.41 4.60
C GLU A 118 -3.89 11.50 4.45
N ILE A 119 -4.80 11.35 3.47
CA ILE A 119 -5.92 12.28 3.27
C ILE A 119 -6.83 12.35 4.51
N ILE A 120 -7.16 11.22 5.13
CA ILE A 120 -8.00 11.19 6.35
C ILE A 120 -7.29 11.86 7.52
N ALA A 121 -6.00 11.61 7.72
CA ALA A 121 -5.23 12.20 8.79
C ALA A 121 -5.09 13.71 8.62
N PHE A 122 -4.61 14.18 7.46
CA PHE A 122 -4.47 15.60 7.18
C PHE A 122 -5.82 16.32 7.13
N GLY A 123 -6.83 15.70 6.53
CA GLY A 123 -8.20 16.24 6.50
C GLY A 123 -8.80 16.36 7.91
N GLY A 124 -8.59 15.36 8.76
CA GLY A 124 -9.01 15.40 10.16
C GLY A 124 -8.36 16.56 10.93
N ILE A 125 -7.06 16.76 10.78
CA ILE A 125 -6.35 17.90 11.38
C ILE A 125 -6.94 19.22 10.91
N ILE A 126 -7.17 19.39 9.60
CA ILE A 126 -7.74 20.62 9.04
C ILE A 126 -9.14 20.88 9.63
N VAL A 127 -10.00 19.87 9.70
CA VAL A 127 -11.36 19.99 10.27
C VAL A 127 -11.30 20.40 11.74
N VAL A 128 -10.40 19.79 12.54
CA VAL A 128 -10.22 20.15 13.95
C VAL A 128 -9.74 21.60 14.09
N VAL A 129 -8.77 22.03 13.28
CA VAL A 129 -8.27 23.41 13.29
C VAL A 129 -9.38 24.40 12.94
N LEU A 130 -10.16 24.14 11.89
CA LEU A 130 -11.28 25.00 11.49
C LEU A 130 -12.37 25.08 12.57
N TYR A 131 -12.70 23.95 13.20
CA TYR A 131 -13.67 23.90 14.31
C TYR A 131 -13.22 24.76 15.50
N LEU A 132 -11.94 24.69 15.88
CA LEU A 132 -11.40 25.45 17.01
C LEU A 132 -11.32 26.95 16.73
N LEU A 133 -10.93 27.35 15.51
CA LEU A 133 -10.97 28.75 15.07
C LEU A 133 -12.38 29.33 15.14
N ALA A 134 -13.39 28.53 14.75
CA ALA A 134 -14.79 28.94 14.89
C ALA A 134 -15.24 29.08 16.35
N THR A 135 -14.63 28.32 17.28
CA THR A 135 -15.02 28.27 18.71
C THR A 135 -14.22 29.27 19.58
N ARG A 136 -13.42 30.17 18.99
CA ARG A 136 -12.62 31.23 19.67
C ARG A 136 -11.66 30.75 20.78
N ARG A 137 -11.25 29.48 20.82
CA ARG A 137 -10.08 29.07 21.61
C ARG A 137 -8.81 29.56 20.89
N GLY A 138 -7.94 30.27 21.60
CA GLY A 138 -6.82 30.98 21.00
C GLY A 138 -5.88 30.04 20.23
N PHE A 139 -5.53 30.43 19.00
CA PHE A 139 -4.61 29.71 18.10
C PHE A 139 -3.24 29.37 18.76
N GLN A 140 -2.86 30.11 19.80
CA GLN A 140 -1.61 29.94 20.55
C GLN A 140 -1.53 28.63 21.33
N GLU A 141 -2.64 28.04 21.77
CA GLU A 141 -2.63 26.80 22.56
C GLU A 141 -2.27 25.55 21.73
N PHE A 142 -2.40 25.61 20.39
CA PHE A 142 -2.23 24.43 19.51
C PHE A 142 -1.02 24.48 18.57
N LEU A 143 -0.27 25.59 18.54
CA LEU A 143 1.03 25.67 17.83
C LEU A 143 1.97 24.50 18.16
N PRO A 144 2.13 24.10 19.44
CA PRO A 144 3.00 22.99 19.81
C PRO A 144 2.50 21.64 19.28
N LEU A 145 1.18 21.44 19.22
CA LEU A 145 0.58 20.19 18.76
C LEU A 145 0.74 20.01 17.25
N ILE A 146 0.53 21.08 16.48
CA ILE A 146 0.77 21.08 15.01
C ILE A 146 2.25 20.85 14.72
N GLY A 147 3.15 21.49 15.48
CA GLY A 147 4.60 21.26 15.34
C GLY A 147 4.99 19.79 15.58
N LEU A 148 4.41 19.14 16.58
CA LEU A 148 4.65 17.72 16.86
C LEU A 148 4.15 16.81 15.73
N TYR A 149 2.96 17.06 15.18
CA TYR A 149 2.37 16.25 14.11
C TYR A 149 3.01 16.47 12.73
N VAL A 150 3.56 17.66 12.45
CA VAL A 150 4.29 17.92 11.20
C VAL A 150 5.68 17.29 11.22
N PHE A 151 6.25 17.09 12.42
CA PHE A 151 7.59 16.53 12.58
C PHE A 151 7.61 14.99 12.67
N ALA A 152 6.50 14.37 13.11
CA ALA A 152 6.35 12.92 13.28
C ALA A 152 5.81 12.24 12.00
#